data_AF-A0AAJ2WEI9-F1
#
_entry.id   AF-A0AAJ2WEI9-F1
#
_cell.length_a   1.000
_cell.length_b   1.000
_cell.length_c   1.000
_cell.angle_alpha   90.00
_cell.angle_beta   90.00
_cell.angle_gamma   90.00
#
_symmetry.space_group_name_H-M   'P 1'
#
loop_
_entity.id
_entity.type
_entity.pdbx_description
1 polymer ?
#
loop_
_entity_poly.entity_id
_entity_poly.type
_entity_poly.pdbx_seq_one_letter_code
_entity_poly.pdbx_strand_id
1 'polypeptide(L)'
;MNYILQLNGFRLRRRLCPIPMSAIALYYVILENFNQVGFPDSLEIPIGILAGELSTCDNTVRRARQELFDNGYIFYESGRQKHSAIYQLIDLDPRYFSVKMEDQVI
;
A
#
# COMPACT_ATOMS: atom_id res chain seq x y z
N MET A 1 -2.31 -6.49 -11.92
CA MET A 1 -3.33 -6.10 -10.91
C MET A 1 -4.48 -5.37 -11.58
N ASN A 2 -5.72 -5.44 -11.08
CA ASN A 2 -6.85 -4.65 -11.58
C ASN A 2 -7.20 -3.53 -10.57
N TYR A 3 -7.20 -2.28 -11.02
CA TYR A 3 -7.37 -1.11 -10.15
C TYR A 3 -8.67 -1.13 -9.31
N ILE A 4 -9.81 -1.42 -9.96
CA ILE A 4 -11.12 -1.40 -9.30
C ILE A 4 -11.24 -2.53 -8.28
N LEU A 5 -10.78 -3.72 -8.64
CA LEU A 5 -10.78 -4.87 -7.72
C LEU A 5 -9.86 -4.61 -6.53
N GLN A 6 -8.70 -4.00 -6.76
CA GLN A 6 -7.76 -3.63 -5.70
C GLN A 6 -8.37 -2.60 -4.74
N LEU A 7 -9.06 -1.58 -5.26
CA LEU A 7 -9.79 -0.59 -4.43
C LEU A 7 -10.86 -1.25 -3.57
N ASN A 8 -11.64 -2.17 -4.14
CA ASN A 8 -12.68 -2.90 -3.43
C ASN A 8 -12.08 -3.80 -2.34
N GLY A 9 -10.99 -4.50 -2.65
CA GLY A 9 -10.22 -5.31 -1.72
C GLY A 9 -9.68 -4.52 -0.54
N PHE A 10 -9.01 -3.40 -0.84
CA PHE A 10 -8.52 -2.48 0.17
C PHE A 10 -9.64 -1.96 1.08
N ARG A 11 -10.78 -1.56 0.50
CA ARG A 11 -11.95 -1.10 1.25
C ARG A 11 -12.51 -2.19 2.16
N LEU A 12 -12.60 -3.43 1.68
CA LEU A 12 -13.10 -4.57 2.45
C LEU A 12 -12.17 -4.87 3.63
N ARG A 13 -10.86 -5.02 3.38
CA ARG A 13 -9.87 -5.31 4.42
C ARG A 13 -9.84 -4.23 5.50
N ARG A 14 -9.92 -2.95 5.11
CA ARG A 14 -9.96 -1.83 6.06
C ARG A 14 -11.21 -1.80 6.94
N ARG A 15 -12.34 -2.34 6.48
CA ARG A 15 -13.55 -2.47 7.32
C ARG A 15 -13.36 -3.49 8.45
N LEU A 16 -12.55 -4.52 8.20
CA LEU A 16 -12.23 -5.57 9.17
C LEU A 16 -11.08 -5.14 10.09
N CYS A 17 -10.06 -4.50 9.53
CA CYS A 17 -8.89 -4.01 10.25
C CYS A 17 -8.67 -2.52 9.94
N PRO A 18 -9.26 -1.61 10.74
CA PRO A 18 -9.09 -0.17 10.56
C PRO A 18 -7.62 0.25 10.66
N ILE A 19 -7.21 1.19 9.81
CA ILE A 19 -5.88 1.81 9.82
C ILE A 19 -6.01 3.34 9.88
N PRO A 20 -4.96 4.07 10.31
CA PRO A 20 -5.00 5.53 10.40
C PRO A 20 -5.27 6.21 9.06
N MET A 21 -5.90 7.39 9.10
CA MET A 21 -6.25 8.17 7.90
C MET A 21 -5.04 8.49 6.99
N SER A 22 -3.88 8.76 7.59
CA SER A 22 -2.64 9.00 6.85
C SER A 22 -2.18 7.78 6.05
N ALA A 23 -2.34 6.57 6.60
CA ALA A 23 -2.06 5.32 5.92
C ALA A 23 -3.04 5.07 4.76
N ILE A 24 -4.33 5.37 4.97
CA ILE A 24 -5.35 5.29 3.93
C ILE A 24 -5.01 6.20 2.75
N ALA A 25 -4.72 7.47 3.02
CA ALA A 25 -4.37 8.45 2.00
C ALA A 25 -3.09 8.04 1.25
N LEU A 26 -2.06 7.60 1.98
CA LEU A 26 -0.82 7.12 1.37
C LEU A 26 -1.03 5.92 0.46
N TYR A 27 -1.91 4.98 0.84
CA TYR A 27 -2.22 3.82 0.01
C TYR A 27 -2.81 4.23 -1.33
N TYR A 28 -3.76 5.18 -1.33
CA TYR A 28 -4.38 5.67 -2.56
C TYR A 28 -3.34 6.34 -3.48
N VAL A 29 -2.48 7.19 -2.92
CA VAL A 29 -1.38 7.82 -3.67
C VAL A 29 -0.46 6.77 -4.31
N ILE A 30 -0.02 5.75 -3.55
CA ILE A 30 0.82 4.67 -4.10
C ILE A 30 0.08 3.91 -5.19
N LEU A 31 -1.20 3.57 -4.96
CA LEU A 31 -2.00 2.82 -5.92
C LEU A 31 -2.22 3.59 -7.23
N GLU A 32 -2.46 4.91 -7.15
CA GLU A 32 -2.58 5.78 -8.32
C GLU A 32 -1.28 5.83 -9.12
N ASN A 33 -0.13 5.95 -8.44
CA ASN A 33 1.19 5.88 -9.06
C ASN A 33 1.39 4.55 -9.81
N PHE A 34 1.08 3.40 -9.18
CA PHE A 34 1.13 2.09 -9.85
C PHE A 34 0.18 1.99 -11.05
N ASN A 35 -1.04 2.53 -10.93
CA ASN A 35 -2.02 2.52 -12.01
C ASN A 35 -1.55 3.34 -13.22
N GLN A 36 -0.92 4.50 -12.99
CA GLN A 36 -0.40 5.37 -14.06
C GLN A 36 0.69 4.69 -14.89
N VAL A 37 1.51 3.83 -14.27
CA VAL A 37 2.59 3.10 -14.96
C VAL A 37 2.20 1.66 -15.38
N GLY A 38 0.92 1.29 -15.27
CA GLY A 38 0.42 0.00 -15.74
C GLY A 38 0.68 -1.20 -14.82
N PHE A 39 0.79 -0.98 -13.51
CA PHE A 39 1.00 -2.00 -12.47
C PHE A 39 2.24 -2.90 -12.67
N PRO A 40 3.46 -2.33 -12.68
CA PRO A 40 4.68 -3.13 -12.58
C PRO A 40 4.75 -3.88 -11.25
N ASP A 41 5.62 -4.88 -11.14
CA ASP A 41 5.82 -5.65 -9.90
C ASP A 41 6.33 -4.77 -8.74
N SER A 42 7.11 -3.74 -9.06
CA SER A 42 7.62 -2.77 -8.09
C SER A 42 7.76 -1.37 -8.70
N LEU A 43 7.72 -0.35 -7.83
CA LEU A 43 7.89 1.04 -8.23
C LEU A 43 8.76 1.78 -7.21
N GLU A 44 9.79 2.48 -7.70
CA GLU A 44 10.58 3.38 -6.88
C GLU A 44 9.85 4.73 -6.75
N ILE A 45 9.50 5.14 -5.52
CA ILE A 45 8.83 6.42 -5.27
C ILE A 45 9.58 7.22 -4.19
N PRO A 46 10.14 8.39 -4.54
CA PRO A 46 10.75 9.30 -3.57
C PRO A 46 9.76 9.74 -2.49
N ILE A 47 10.21 9.77 -1.23
CA ILE A 47 9.36 10.18 -0.10
C ILE A 47 8.84 11.62 -0.25
N GLY A 48 9.63 12.51 -0.87
CA GLY A 48 9.23 13.90 -1.12
C GLY A 48 8.06 14.03 -2.09
N ILE A 49 7.94 13.12 -3.08
CA ILE A 49 6.78 13.08 -3.99
C ILE A 49 5.53 12.67 -3.20
N LEU A 50 5.62 11.59 -2.44
CA LEU A 50 4.52 11.12 -1.58
C LEU A 50 4.08 12.19 -0.57
N ALA A 51 5.04 12.87 0.06
CA ALA A 51 4.79 13.96 1.00
C ALA A 51 4.11 15.16 0.31
N GLY A 52 4.55 15.51 -0.91
CA GLY A 52 3.95 16.56 -1.72
C GLY A 52 2.51 16.25 -2.13
N GLU A 53 2.24 15.06 -2.65
CA GLU A 53 0.88 14.62 -3.03
C GLU A 53 -0.07 14.57 -1.83
N LEU A 54 0.45 14.15 -0.66
CA LEU A 54 -0.33 14.12 0.59
C LEU A 54 -0.42 15.46 1.30
N SER A 55 0.25 16.51 0.81
CA SER A 55 0.36 17.81 1.50
C SER A 55 0.79 17.66 2.97
N THR A 56 1.79 16.82 3.22
CA THR A 56 2.27 16.47 4.57
C THR A 56 3.80 16.43 4.63
N CYS A 57 4.37 16.10 5.79
CA CYS A 57 5.82 15.97 5.96
C CYS A 57 6.29 14.50 5.85
N ASP A 58 7.57 14.31 5.52
CA ASP A 58 8.19 12.98 5.40
C ASP A 58 7.94 12.09 6.62
N ASN A 59 7.95 12.64 7.83
CA ASN A 59 7.75 11.85 9.05
C ASN A 59 6.35 11.23 9.11
N THR A 60 5.33 11.96 8.64
CA THR A 60 3.96 11.42 8.50
C THR A 60 3.95 10.28 7.49
N VAL A 61 4.61 10.45 6.35
CA VAL A 61 4.72 9.41 5.31
C VAL A 61 5.44 8.17 5.84
N ARG A 62 6.55 8.31 6.59
CA ARG A 62 7.27 7.18 7.20
C ARG A 62 6.37 6.37 8.14
N ARG A 63 5.61 7.03 9.00
CA ARG A 63 4.68 6.38 9.93
C ARG A 63 3.54 5.69 9.17
N ALA A 64 2.88 6.40 8.25
CA ALA A 64 1.82 5.85 7.42
C ALA A 64 2.27 4.64 6.59
N ARG A 65 3.50 4.69 6.07
CA ARG A 65 4.10 3.57 5.33
C ARG A 65 4.34 2.36 6.22
N GLN A 66 4.83 2.57 7.44
CA GLN A 66 5.02 1.50 8.41
C GLN A 66 3.68 0.84 8.76
N GLU A 67 2.63 1.61 9.00
CA GLU A 67 1.27 1.10 9.21
C GLU A 67 0.79 0.21 8.04
N LEU A 68 1.00 0.66 6.79
CA LEU A 68 0.63 -0.13 5.61
C LEU A 68 1.43 -1.42 5.48
N PHE A 69 2.72 -1.39 5.82
CA PHE A 69 3.59 -2.55 5.81
C PHE A 69 3.19 -3.56 6.88
N ASP A 70 3.05 -3.11 8.12
CA ASP A 70 2.71 -3.96 9.28
C ASP A 70 1.35 -4.61 9.10
N ASN A 71 0.41 -3.92 8.46
CA ASN A 71 -0.92 -4.46 8.14
C ASN A 71 -0.97 -5.23 6.81
N GLY A 72 0.15 -5.43 6.12
CA GLY A 72 0.26 -6.27 4.92
C GLY A 72 -0.47 -5.73 3.69
N TYR A 73 -0.53 -4.41 3.53
CA TYR A 73 -1.08 -3.74 2.34
C TYR A 73 -0.03 -3.50 1.26
N ILE A 74 1.22 -3.27 1.67
CA ILE A 74 2.36 -3.03 0.80
C ILE A 74 3.58 -3.80 1.34
N PHE A 75 4.52 -4.09 0.46
CA PHE A 75 5.90 -4.31 0.85
C PHE A 75 6.71 -3.06 0.46
N TYR A 76 7.73 -2.72 1.25
CA TYR A 76 8.68 -1.69 0.86
C TYR A 76 10.09 -2.03 1.31
N GLU A 77 11.06 -1.68 0.48
CA GLU A 77 12.47 -1.73 0.84
C GLU A 77 13.01 -0.30 0.98
N SER A 78 13.63 -0.01 2.12
CA SER A 78 14.32 1.26 2.31
C SER A 78 15.57 1.29 1.42
N GLY A 79 15.64 2.25 0.50
CA GLY A 79 16.84 2.48 -0.29
C GLY A 79 18.06 2.77 0.61
N ARG A 80 19.24 2.25 0.25
CA ARG A 80 20.50 2.57 0.97
C ARG A 80 20.78 4.06 0.85
N GLN A 81 20.90 4.77 1.99
CA GLN A 81 21.36 6.15 2.29
C GLN A 81 21.00 7.33 1.36
N LYS A 82 20.68 7.13 0.07
CA LYS A 82 20.31 8.13 -0.94
C LYS A 82 19.28 7.63 -1.98
N HIS A 83 18.92 6.35 -1.98
CA HIS A 83 17.93 5.82 -2.92
C HIS A 83 16.52 5.90 -2.36
N SER A 84 15.53 6.11 -3.24
CA SER A 84 14.14 6.16 -2.83
C SER A 84 13.67 4.77 -2.40
N ALA A 85 12.56 4.71 -1.68
CA ALA A 85 12.00 3.41 -1.31
C ALA A 85 11.39 2.74 -2.55
N ILE A 86 11.60 1.44 -2.67
CA ILE A 86 10.95 0.60 -3.67
C ILE A 86 9.71 0.00 -3.02
N TYR A 87 8.56 0.18 -3.66
CA TYR A 87 7.27 -0.30 -3.19
C TYR A 87 6.82 -1.49 -4.02
N GLN A 88 6.06 -2.38 -3.39
CA GLN A 88 5.26 -3.41 -4.05
C GLN A 88 3.85 -3.38 -3.44
N LEU A 89 2.83 -3.48 -4.28
CA LEU A 89 1.45 -3.63 -3.80
C LEU A 89 1.17 -5.10 -3.52
N ILE A 90 0.62 -5.39 -2.34
CA ILE A 90 0.05 -6.72 -2.07
C ILE A 90 -1.28 -6.80 -2.83
N ASP A 91 -1.48 -7.85 -3.62
CA ASP A 91 -2.75 -8.06 -4.33
C ASP A 91 -3.86 -8.32 -3.30
N LEU A 92 -4.87 -7.45 -3.30
CA LEU A 92 -6.02 -7.51 -2.41
C LEU A 92 -7.28 -7.89 -3.17
N ASP A 93 -7.18 -8.46 -4.37
CA ASP A 93 -8.36 -8.82 -5.14
C ASP A 93 -9.27 -9.76 -4.31
N PRO A 94 -10.50 -9.30 -3.99
CA PRO A 94 -11.42 -10.00 -3.09
C PRO A 94 -11.81 -11.39 -3.59
N ARG A 95 -11.63 -11.68 -4.88
CA ARG A 95 -11.94 -12.99 -5.47
C ARG A 95 -11.00 -14.09 -4.99
N TYR A 96 -9.80 -13.74 -4.53
CA TYR A 96 -8.81 -14.70 -4.02
C TYR A 96 -8.81 -14.82 -2.48
N PHE A 97 -9.61 -14.01 -1.77
CA PHE A 97 -9.75 -14.13 -0.31
C PHE A 97 -10.45 -15.43 0.14
N SER A 98 -11.07 -16.15 -0.79
CA SER A 98 -11.82 -17.40 -0.54
C SER A 98 -10.94 -18.62 -0.24
N VAL A 99 -9.60 -18.52 -0.24
CA VAL A 99 -8.73 -19.72 -0.17
C VAL A 99 -8.00 -19.87 1.17
N LYS A 100 -7.91 -18.84 2.04
CA LYS A 100 -7.01 -18.88 3.22
C LYS A 100 -7.66 -18.82 4.60
N MET A 101 -8.98 -18.81 4.69
CA MET A 101 -9.68 -18.81 6.00
C MET A 101 -9.93 -20.22 6.56
N GLU A 102 -9.75 -21.27 5.76
CA GLU A 102 -9.92 -22.67 6.22
C GLU A 102 -8.63 -23.26 6.85
N ASP A 103 -7.45 -22.70 6.56
CA ASP A 103 -6.16 -23.25 7.00
C ASP A 103 -5.67 -22.74 8.38
N GLN A 104 -6.50 -22.00 9.14
CA GLN A 104 -6.13 -21.47 10.46
C GLN A 104 -7.01 -21.98 11.61
N VAL A 105 -7.58 -23.18 11.46
CA VAL A 105 -8.14 -23.92 12.60
C VAL A 105 -7.28 -25.16 12.86
N ILE A 106 -6.30 -25.01 13.76
CA ILE A 106 -5.70 -26.11 14.53
C ILE A 106 -5.71 -25.69 16.00
#